data_AF-A0A174G258-F1
#
_entry.id   AF-A0A174G258-F1
#
_cell.length_a   1.000
_cell.length_b   1.000
_cell.length_c   1.000
_cell.angle_alpha   90.00
_cell.angle_beta   90.00
_cell.angle_gamma   90.00
#
_symmetry.space_group_name_H-M   'P 1'
#
loop_
_entity.id
_entity.type
_entity.pdbx_description
1 polymer ?
#
loop_
_entity_poly.entity_id
_entity_poly.type
_entity_poly.pdbx_seq_one_letter_code
_entity_poly.pdbx_strand_id
1 'polypeptide(L)'
;MKKFNRLIGLSVLLYMLAALWTAGISYKDAADREKEYKVEINRIYNSLSEGEPLDKLDLHSYKYVRGVTFLSLASLDSEDITSEFYRGDDAGETEIRPLYTADSLTGFLRFDYDRPGFDQRRILLWTQLFLGIMELGILVILFYLKYQLIRPFQRMSSLTYELAQGHFKGAVNEEKSRFFGHFMWGISQLKDKLDVTKKRELELQREKKLLLLSLSHDIKTPLNTIRLCGKALEEDLYQTEGQKKHAVWQIGEKAEEIERYVEEIMKNTREDILDISVNNGEFYLEELLTRVLATYREKCSIRMLELHVGNYENRLLKGDLERSLEVFENIFENAFKYGDGKKIEITFYEEDYCQLIRIFNTGIPVTDNEFNHIFESFYRAQNSEGRLGSGLGLYICREIMRKMGGEIFAEKQQDGMAFVLVFS
;
A
#
# COMPACT_ATOMS: atom_id res chain seq x y z
N MET A 1 -1.25 13.73 -16.66
CA MET A 1 -1.47 14.22 -18.05
C MET A 1 -0.44 15.24 -18.57
N LYS A 2 -0.14 16.35 -17.86
CA LYS A 2 0.76 17.42 -18.37
C LYS A 2 2.16 16.91 -18.78
N LYS A 3 2.78 16.01 -18.01
CA LYS A 3 4.09 15.42 -18.33
C LYS A 3 4.08 14.59 -19.63
N PHE A 4 3.00 13.85 -19.91
CA PHE A 4 2.90 13.04 -21.13
C PHE A 4 2.65 13.90 -22.38
N ASN A 5 1.88 14.99 -22.26
CA ASN A 5 1.76 15.95 -23.36
C ASN A 5 3.10 16.65 -23.67
N ARG A 6 3.96 16.88 -22.65
CA ARG A 6 5.32 17.38 -22.88
C ARG A 6 6.19 16.37 -23.64
N LEU A 7 6.04 15.06 -23.38
CA LEU A 7 6.72 14.01 -24.14
C LEU A 7 6.32 14.00 -25.62
N ILE A 8 5.02 14.13 -25.93
CA ILE A 8 4.55 14.26 -27.31
C ILE A 8 5.15 15.51 -27.97
N GLY A 9 5.15 16.65 -27.27
CA GLY A 9 5.76 17.88 -27.79
C GLY A 9 7.27 17.77 -28.00
N LEU A 10 7.97 17.05 -27.12
CA LEU A 10 9.41 16.79 -27.24
C LEU A 10 9.73 15.92 -28.46
N SER A 11 8.90 14.90 -28.75
CA SER A 11 9.01 14.06 -29.96
C SER A 11 9.00 14.92 -31.22
N VAL A 12 7.98 15.78 -31.35
CA VAL A 12 7.82 16.67 -32.50
C VAL A 12 8.99 17.65 -32.62
N LEU A 13 9.48 18.18 -31.49
CA LEU A 13 10.63 19.10 -31.48
C LEU A 13 11.92 18.39 -31.93
N LEU A 14 12.16 17.16 -31.45
CA LEU A 14 13.30 16.35 -31.87
C LEU A 14 13.23 16.02 -33.36
N TYR A 15 12.04 15.69 -33.88
CA TYR A 15 11.82 15.51 -35.31
C TYR A 15 12.17 16.77 -36.11
N MET A 16 11.71 17.95 -35.68
CA MET A 16 12.02 19.20 -36.37
C MET A 16 13.52 19.50 -36.38
N LEU A 17 14.23 19.25 -35.27
CA LEU A 17 15.68 19.41 -35.20
C LEU A 17 16.39 18.44 -36.15
N ALA A 18 15.98 17.17 -36.20
CA ALA A 18 16.55 16.17 -37.11
C ALA A 18 16.28 16.50 -38.59
N ALA A 19 15.09 16.99 -38.91
CA ALA A 19 14.72 17.42 -40.26
C ALA A 19 15.54 18.63 -40.72
N LEU A 20 15.74 19.63 -39.85
CA LEU A 20 16.60 20.79 -40.12
C LEU A 20 18.07 20.39 -40.27
N TRP A 21 18.55 19.48 -39.43
CA TRP A 21 19.94 19.02 -39.47
C TRP A 21 20.25 18.25 -40.75
N THR A 22 19.37 17.34 -41.16
CA THR A 22 19.53 16.59 -42.43
C THR A 22 19.44 17.52 -43.65
N ALA A 23 18.54 18.50 -43.64
CA ALA A 23 18.47 19.53 -44.69
C ALA A 23 19.76 20.36 -44.78
N GLY A 24 20.35 20.75 -43.64
CA GLY A 24 21.59 21.50 -43.59
C GLY A 24 22.80 20.71 -44.11
N ILE A 25 22.90 19.43 -43.79
CA ILE A 25 23.98 18.55 -44.29
C ILE A 25 23.88 18.41 -45.81
N SER A 26 22.69 18.14 -46.35
CA SER A 26 22.52 18.00 -47.81
C SER A 26 22.82 19.29 -48.56
N TYR A 27 22.52 20.47 -47.99
CA TYR A 27 22.87 21.76 -48.59
C TYR A 27 24.40 21.98 -48.64
N LYS A 28 25.11 21.60 -47.57
CA LYS A 28 26.57 21.72 -47.53
C LYS A 28 27.24 20.78 -48.52
N ASP A 29 26.81 19.52 -48.57
CA ASP A 29 27.34 18.52 -49.52
C ASP A 29 27.08 18.92 -50.99
N ALA A 30 26.01 19.65 -51.25
CA ALA A 30 25.70 20.18 -52.58
C ALA A 30 26.73 21.21 -53.05
N ALA A 31 27.03 22.19 -52.18
CA ALA A 31 27.93 23.29 -52.50
C ALA A 31 29.38 22.83 -52.76
N ASP A 32 29.81 21.72 -52.15
CA ASP A 32 31.15 21.19 -52.34
C ASP A 32 31.28 20.36 -53.64
N ARG A 33 30.25 19.63 -54.07
CA ARG A 33 30.28 18.81 -55.31
C ARG A 33 30.04 19.61 -56.60
N GLU A 34 29.42 20.79 -56.52
CA GLU A 34 29.23 21.70 -57.66
C GLU A 34 30.55 22.30 -58.22
N LYS A 35 31.73 21.91 -57.70
CA LYS A 35 33.02 22.45 -58.17
C LYS A 35 33.86 21.45 -58.97
N GLU A 36 33.46 20.19 -59.09
CA GLU A 36 34.26 19.16 -59.77
C GLU A 36 34.45 19.45 -61.26
N TYR A 37 33.41 19.92 -61.96
CA TYR A 37 33.52 20.31 -63.38
C TYR A 37 34.49 21.48 -63.58
N LYS A 38 34.58 22.41 -62.63
CA LYS A 38 35.52 23.55 -62.71
C LYS A 38 36.98 23.08 -62.65
N VAL A 39 37.26 22.00 -61.93
CA VAL A 39 38.60 21.41 -61.88
C VAL A 39 38.97 20.78 -63.21
N GLU A 40 38.04 20.09 -63.88
CA GLU A 40 38.25 19.54 -65.22
C GLU A 40 38.45 20.64 -66.27
N ILE A 41 37.58 21.67 -66.28
CA ILE A 41 37.72 22.84 -67.18
C ILE A 41 39.08 23.54 -66.98
N ASN A 42 39.51 23.75 -65.73
CA ASN A 42 40.81 24.35 -65.44
C ASN A 42 41.98 23.50 -65.95
N ARG A 43 41.90 22.16 -65.85
CA ARG A 43 42.96 21.26 -66.35
C ARG A 43 43.07 21.34 -67.87
N ILE A 44 41.95 21.24 -68.58
CA ILE A 44 41.92 21.32 -70.04
C ILE A 44 42.39 22.69 -70.53
N TYR A 45 41.95 23.76 -69.87
CA TYR A 45 42.39 25.12 -70.18
C TYR A 45 43.91 25.27 -70.06
N ASN A 46 44.51 24.76 -68.99
CA ASN A 46 45.96 24.84 -68.80
C ASN A 46 46.72 24.06 -69.89
N SER A 47 46.31 22.83 -70.20
CA SER A 47 46.91 22.04 -71.29
C SER A 47 46.88 22.74 -72.65
N LEU A 48 45.76 23.40 -72.98
CA LEU A 48 45.64 24.19 -74.21
C LEU A 48 46.48 25.46 -74.19
N SER A 49 46.62 26.11 -73.03
CA SER A 49 47.48 27.30 -72.89
C SER A 49 48.98 26.97 -73.01
N GLU A 50 49.37 25.74 -72.66
CA GLU A 50 50.75 25.23 -72.79
C GLU A 50 51.10 24.79 -74.23
N GLY A 51 50.14 24.86 -75.15
CA GLY A 51 50.36 24.65 -76.59
C GLY A 51 49.97 23.27 -77.11
N GLU A 52 49.20 22.47 -76.37
CA GLU A 52 48.62 21.24 -76.93
C GLU A 52 47.56 21.56 -77.99
N PRO A 53 47.61 20.92 -79.17
CA PRO A 53 46.59 21.12 -80.20
C PRO A 53 45.26 20.50 -79.78
N LEU A 54 44.16 21.22 -80.03
CA LEU A 54 42.79 20.83 -79.68
C LEU A 54 42.42 19.42 -80.20
N ASP A 55 42.96 19.03 -81.36
CA ASP A 55 42.71 17.73 -82.00
C ASP A 55 43.33 16.51 -81.27
N LYS A 56 44.24 16.74 -80.33
CA LYS A 56 44.87 15.67 -79.52
C LYS A 56 44.23 15.49 -78.14
N LEU A 57 43.22 16.30 -77.82
CA LEU A 57 42.62 16.31 -76.49
C LEU A 57 41.62 15.16 -76.35
N ASP A 58 41.93 14.18 -75.51
CA ASP A 58 41.04 13.05 -75.25
C ASP A 58 39.93 13.45 -74.27
N LEU A 59 38.86 14.01 -74.83
CA LEU A 59 37.67 14.43 -74.08
C LEU A 59 36.95 13.26 -73.40
N HIS A 60 37.16 12.00 -73.83
CA HIS A 60 36.55 10.82 -73.20
C HIS A 60 37.13 10.49 -71.82
N SER A 61 38.29 11.04 -71.48
CA SER A 61 38.91 10.89 -70.16
C SER A 61 38.29 11.77 -69.07
N TYR A 62 37.50 12.78 -69.47
CA TYR A 62 36.83 13.73 -68.58
C TYR A 62 35.37 13.35 -68.38
N LYS A 63 34.87 13.52 -67.15
CA LYS A 63 33.54 13.04 -66.77
C LYS A 63 32.44 14.07 -66.98
N TYR A 64 32.77 15.35 -66.93
CA TYR A 64 31.80 16.45 -66.93
C TYR A 64 31.89 17.32 -68.19
N VAL A 65 33.08 17.50 -68.77
CA VAL A 65 33.26 18.30 -69.99
C VAL A 65 32.92 17.45 -71.22
N ARG A 66 31.93 17.88 -72.01
CA ARG A 66 31.46 17.18 -73.22
C ARG A 66 32.16 17.63 -74.48
N GLY A 67 32.49 18.92 -74.57
CA GLY A 67 33.05 19.50 -75.78
C GLY A 67 33.83 20.78 -75.49
N VAL A 68 34.82 21.05 -76.35
CA VAL A 68 35.59 22.29 -76.32
C VAL A 68 35.66 22.85 -77.73
N THR A 69 35.15 24.07 -77.91
CA THR A 69 35.12 24.77 -79.19
C THR A 69 36.04 25.98 -79.12
N PHE A 70 36.83 26.23 -80.17
CA PHE A 70 37.74 27.39 -80.25
C PHE A 70 37.26 28.39 -81.29
N LEU A 71 37.16 29.66 -80.89
CA LEU A 71 36.88 30.79 -81.77
C LEU A 71 38.14 31.66 -81.89
N SER A 72 38.71 31.73 -83.09
CA SER A 72 39.88 32.56 -83.37
C SER A 72 39.52 34.05 -83.43
N LEU A 73 40.49 34.92 -83.11
CA LEU A 73 40.30 36.37 -83.19
C LEU A 73 39.95 36.85 -84.62
N ALA A 74 40.44 36.15 -85.65
CA ALA A 74 40.19 36.48 -87.06
C ALA A 74 38.76 36.18 -87.53
N SER A 75 38.02 35.36 -86.78
CA SER A 75 36.64 34.96 -87.08
C SER A 75 35.57 35.81 -86.38
N LEU A 76 35.97 36.77 -85.54
CA LEU A 76 35.06 37.65 -84.78
C LEU A 76 34.28 38.63 -85.68
N ASP A 77 34.79 38.97 -86.86
CA ASP A 77 34.12 39.87 -87.80
C ASP A 77 32.94 39.21 -88.53
N SER A 78 32.78 37.88 -88.40
CA SER A 78 31.66 37.12 -88.96
C SER A 78 30.56 36.96 -87.91
N GLU A 79 29.42 37.62 -88.15
CA GLU A 79 28.27 37.65 -87.24
C GLU A 79 27.67 36.24 -87.06
N ASP A 80 27.62 35.44 -88.12
CA ASP A 80 27.08 34.07 -88.11
C ASP A 80 27.92 33.14 -87.21
N ILE A 81 29.25 33.11 -87.39
CA ILE A 81 30.16 32.22 -86.63
C ILE A 81 30.19 32.61 -85.15
N THR A 82 30.21 33.92 -84.89
CA THR A 82 30.22 34.45 -83.53
C THR A 82 28.90 34.12 -82.82
N SER A 83 27.76 34.28 -83.51
CA SER A 83 26.45 33.93 -82.95
C SER A 83 26.33 32.43 -82.64
N GLU A 84 26.85 31.55 -83.50
CA GLU A 84 26.84 30.09 -83.29
C GLU A 84 27.73 29.68 -82.10
N PHE A 85 28.87 30.34 -81.93
CA PHE A 85 29.76 30.12 -80.78
C PHE A 85 29.11 30.50 -79.45
N TYR A 86 28.47 31.68 -79.36
CA TYR A 86 27.83 32.11 -78.10
C TYR A 86 26.46 31.46 -77.85
N ARG A 87 25.76 31.02 -78.91
CA ARG A 87 24.46 30.33 -78.77
C ARG A 87 24.62 28.96 -78.12
N GLY A 88 25.73 28.27 -78.36
CA GLY A 88 25.96 26.96 -77.77
C GLY A 88 25.13 25.85 -78.44
N ASP A 89 25.31 24.63 -77.96
CA ASP A 89 24.34 23.55 -78.15
C ASP A 89 23.28 23.64 -77.04
N ASP A 90 21.99 23.46 -77.33
CA ASP A 90 20.89 23.63 -76.36
C ASP A 90 20.93 22.57 -75.21
N ALA A 91 21.92 21.68 -75.23
CA ALA A 91 22.09 20.55 -74.33
C ALA A 91 23.34 20.68 -73.44
N GLY A 92 23.36 21.65 -72.52
CA GLY A 92 24.39 21.75 -71.48
C GLY A 92 24.51 23.14 -70.88
N GLU A 93 25.48 23.32 -69.97
CA GLU A 93 25.94 24.66 -69.58
C GLU A 93 27.27 24.98 -70.27
N THR A 94 27.52 26.28 -70.48
CA THR A 94 28.68 26.76 -71.21
C THR A 94 29.54 27.69 -70.35
N GLU A 95 30.86 27.53 -70.42
CA GLU A 95 31.83 28.45 -69.82
C GLU A 95 32.80 28.92 -70.90
N ILE A 96 32.97 30.23 -71.08
CA ILE A 96 33.84 30.81 -72.11
C ILE A 96 35.06 31.44 -71.45
N ARG A 97 36.25 31.10 -71.96
CA ARG A 97 37.53 31.64 -71.47
C ARG A 97 38.41 32.15 -72.59
N PRO A 98 39.11 33.29 -72.40
CA PRO A 98 40.10 33.78 -73.37
C PRO A 98 41.35 32.89 -73.36
N LEU A 99 41.87 32.55 -74.54
CA LEU A 99 43.15 31.84 -74.71
C LEU A 99 44.25 32.84 -75.06
N TYR A 100 45.35 32.80 -74.32
CA TYR A 100 46.53 33.61 -74.56
C TYR A 100 47.68 32.70 -74.98
N THR A 101 48.38 33.08 -76.06
CA THR A 101 49.61 32.40 -76.50
C THR A 101 50.68 33.45 -76.67
N ALA A 102 51.82 33.27 -75.98
CA ALA A 102 52.93 34.24 -75.96
C ALA A 102 52.48 35.70 -75.63
N ASP A 103 51.67 35.87 -74.57
CA ASP A 103 51.12 37.15 -74.09
C ASP A 103 50.20 37.90 -75.06
N SER A 104 49.76 37.25 -76.14
CA SER A 104 48.78 37.80 -77.09
C SER A 104 47.48 36.98 -77.06
N LEU A 105 46.33 37.66 -77.12
CA LEU A 105 45.01 37.02 -77.16
C LEU A 105 44.83 36.36 -78.53
N THR A 106 44.72 35.03 -78.55
CA THR A 106 44.57 34.25 -79.79
C THR A 106 43.12 33.92 -80.11
N GLY A 107 42.25 33.85 -79.11
CA GLY A 107 40.83 33.56 -79.30
C GLY A 107 40.09 33.25 -78.00
N PHE A 108 38.88 32.71 -78.13
CA PHE A 108 38.02 32.27 -77.04
C PHE A 108 37.78 30.76 -77.09
N LEU A 109 37.85 30.09 -75.95
CA LEU A 109 37.48 28.69 -75.78
C LEU A 109 36.12 28.62 -75.10
N ARG A 110 35.19 27.87 -75.68
CA ARG A 110 33.90 27.50 -75.07
C ARG A 110 33.99 26.07 -74.59
N PHE A 111 33.73 25.88 -73.30
CA PHE A 111 33.61 24.58 -72.67
C PHE A 111 32.13 24.25 -72.51
N ASP A 112 31.67 23.21 -73.18
CA ASP A 112 30.33 22.67 -73.04
C ASP A 112 30.40 21.53 -72.02
N TYR A 113 29.71 21.64 -70.88
CA TYR A 113 29.79 20.68 -69.78
C TYR A 113 28.43 20.34 -69.19
N ASP A 114 28.36 19.13 -68.63
CA ASP A 114 27.25 18.71 -67.78
C ASP A 114 27.56 19.04 -66.32
N ARG A 115 26.65 19.76 -65.67
CA ARG A 115 26.63 19.72 -64.21
C ARG A 115 26.26 18.32 -63.76
N PRO A 116 26.97 17.73 -62.78
CA PRO A 116 26.53 16.49 -62.16
C PRO A 116 25.11 16.69 -61.60
N GLY A 117 24.13 16.16 -62.30
CA GLY A 117 22.72 16.17 -61.91
C GLY A 117 22.49 15.22 -60.75
N PHE A 118 23.04 15.52 -59.57
CA PHE A 118 22.61 14.86 -58.36
C PHE A 118 21.24 15.42 -58.03
N ASP A 119 20.19 14.62 -58.13
CA ASP A 119 18.83 15.04 -57.80
C ASP A 119 18.68 15.15 -56.28
N GLN A 120 19.42 16.10 -55.69
CA GLN A 120 19.47 16.40 -54.26
C GLN A 120 18.08 16.70 -53.74
N ARG A 121 17.26 17.34 -54.57
CA ARG A 121 15.85 17.57 -54.27
C ARG A 121 15.13 16.24 -54.06
N ARG A 122 15.32 15.22 -54.92
CA ARG A 122 14.75 13.88 -54.68
C ARG A 122 15.29 13.24 -53.40
N ILE A 123 16.59 13.26 -53.14
CA ILE A 123 17.17 12.61 -51.95
C ILE A 123 16.69 13.27 -50.65
N LEU A 124 16.64 14.60 -50.63
CA LEU A 124 16.03 15.36 -49.54
C LEU A 124 14.57 14.99 -49.36
N LEU A 125 13.78 14.97 -50.44
CA LEU A 125 12.37 14.60 -50.38
C LEU A 125 12.17 13.19 -49.81
N TRP A 126 12.94 12.19 -50.26
CA TRP A 126 12.85 10.83 -49.75
C TRP A 126 13.26 10.72 -48.27
N THR A 127 14.33 11.42 -47.88
CA THR A 127 14.79 11.46 -46.48
C THR A 127 13.74 12.09 -45.56
N GLN A 128 13.16 13.22 -45.98
CA GLN A 128 12.09 13.88 -45.22
C GLN A 128 10.82 13.03 -45.16
N LEU A 129 10.47 12.36 -46.25
CA LEU A 129 9.33 11.44 -46.29
C LEU A 129 9.52 10.26 -45.34
N PHE A 130 10.72 9.67 -45.30
CA PHE A 130 11.05 8.60 -44.37
C PHE A 130 10.98 9.05 -42.91
N LEU A 131 11.60 10.19 -42.56
CA LEU A 131 11.54 10.75 -41.21
C LEU A 131 10.09 11.07 -40.80
N GLY A 132 9.29 11.63 -41.71
CA GLY A 132 7.89 11.95 -41.46
C GLY A 132 7.03 10.71 -41.18
N ILE A 133 7.25 9.61 -41.91
CA ILE A 133 6.57 8.33 -41.65
C ILE A 133 6.95 7.78 -40.28
N MET A 134 8.23 7.85 -39.93
CA MET A 134 8.72 7.41 -38.61
C MET A 134 8.09 8.23 -37.47
N GLU A 135 8.04 9.55 -37.60
CA GLU A 135 7.41 10.42 -36.60
C GLU A 135 5.90 10.16 -36.48
N LEU A 136 5.21 9.94 -37.61
CA LEU A 136 3.79 9.58 -37.60
C LEU A 136 3.57 8.28 -36.81
N GLY A 137 4.42 7.27 -37.01
CA GLY A 137 4.37 6.01 -36.26
C GLY A 137 4.55 6.21 -34.75
N ILE A 138 5.54 7.01 -34.36
CA ILE A 138 5.78 7.35 -32.95
C ILE A 138 4.56 8.08 -32.35
N LEU A 139 4.00 9.06 -33.06
CA LEU A 139 2.82 9.79 -32.60
C LEU A 139 1.62 8.86 -32.43
N VAL A 140 1.36 7.96 -33.38
CA VAL A 140 0.28 6.96 -33.28
C VAL A 140 0.46 6.11 -32.02
N ILE A 141 1.68 5.62 -31.75
CA ILE A 141 1.97 4.84 -30.55
C ILE A 141 1.78 5.68 -29.28
N LEU A 142 2.27 6.92 -29.24
CA LEU A 142 2.12 7.80 -28.08
C LEU A 142 0.65 8.14 -27.79
N PHE A 143 -0.14 8.40 -28.84
CA PHE A 143 -1.58 8.62 -28.70
C PHE A 143 -2.29 7.34 -28.25
N TYR A 144 -1.94 6.19 -28.80
CA TYR A 144 -2.45 4.89 -28.36
C TYR A 144 -2.19 4.67 -26.85
N LEU A 145 -0.95 4.84 -26.39
CA LEU A 145 -0.59 4.74 -24.98
C LEU A 145 -1.36 5.73 -24.10
N LYS A 146 -1.54 6.97 -24.58
CA LYS A 146 -2.28 8.01 -23.86
C LYS A 146 -3.73 7.62 -23.61
N TYR A 147 -4.42 7.15 -24.65
CA TYR A 147 -5.85 6.87 -24.59
C TYR A 147 -6.15 5.50 -23.99
N GLN A 148 -5.32 4.49 -24.26
CA GLN A 148 -5.58 3.11 -23.85
C GLN A 148 -4.95 2.70 -22.52
N LEU A 149 -3.85 3.35 -22.10
CA LEU A 149 -3.17 3.04 -20.84
C LEU A 149 -3.27 4.16 -19.82
N ILE A 150 -2.79 5.36 -20.14
CA ILE A 150 -2.56 6.41 -19.13
C ILE A 150 -3.86 7.00 -18.58
N ARG A 151 -4.83 7.31 -19.46
CA ARG A 151 -6.14 7.83 -19.04
C ARG A 151 -6.91 6.86 -18.14
N PRO A 152 -7.13 5.59 -18.52
CA PRO A 152 -7.84 4.66 -17.66
C PRO A 152 -7.08 4.40 -16.35
N PHE A 153 -5.75 4.29 -16.37
CA PHE A 153 -4.96 4.12 -15.14
C PHE A 153 -5.13 5.26 -14.14
N GLN A 154 -5.19 6.52 -14.60
CA GLN A 154 -5.42 7.66 -13.70
C GLN A 154 -6.83 7.65 -13.10
N ARG A 155 -7.85 7.28 -13.89
CA ARG A 155 -9.21 7.09 -13.36
C ARG A 155 -9.23 6.00 -12.31
N MET A 156 -8.53 4.88 -12.53
CA MET A 156 -8.44 3.79 -11.58
C MET A 156 -7.76 4.18 -10.27
N SER A 157 -6.65 4.92 -10.34
CA SER A 157 -5.93 5.38 -9.15
C SER A 157 -6.81 6.26 -8.25
N SER A 158 -7.65 7.12 -8.81
CA SER A 158 -8.58 7.92 -8.00
C SER A 158 -9.66 7.07 -7.34
N LEU A 159 -10.14 6.00 -7.98
CA LEU A 159 -11.15 5.09 -7.39
C LEU A 159 -10.63 4.44 -6.10
N THR A 160 -9.37 4.00 -6.09
CA THR A 160 -8.77 3.40 -4.88
C THR A 160 -8.68 4.38 -3.73
N TYR A 161 -8.44 5.66 -4.02
CA TYR A 161 -8.39 6.72 -3.02
C TYR A 161 -9.78 7.04 -2.45
N GLU A 162 -10.80 7.11 -3.32
CA GLU A 162 -12.19 7.31 -2.89
C GLU A 162 -12.74 6.13 -2.08
N LEU A 163 -12.33 4.91 -2.43
CA LEU A 163 -12.65 3.70 -1.67
C LEU A 163 -12.05 3.76 -0.25
N ALA A 164 -10.79 4.17 -0.12
CA ALA A 164 -10.11 4.30 1.16
C ALA A 164 -10.75 5.37 2.07
N GLN A 165 -11.33 6.43 1.49
CA GLN A 165 -12.05 7.45 2.27
C GLN A 165 -13.50 7.07 2.61
N GLY A 166 -13.98 5.90 2.17
CA GLY A 166 -15.33 5.42 2.50
C GLY A 166 -16.47 6.19 1.81
N HIS A 167 -16.17 7.00 0.79
CA HIS A 167 -17.13 7.85 0.08
C HIS A 167 -17.51 7.30 -1.31
N PHE A 168 -17.27 6.02 -1.58
CA PHE A 168 -17.44 5.46 -2.91
C PHE A 168 -18.91 5.15 -3.24
N LYS A 169 -19.63 6.14 -3.81
CA LYS A 169 -21.03 6.00 -4.26
C LYS A 169 -21.18 5.62 -5.74
N GLY A 170 -20.09 5.44 -6.48
CA GLY A 170 -20.11 5.12 -7.91
C GLY A 170 -20.30 3.62 -8.19
N ALA A 171 -20.91 3.30 -9.34
CA ALA A 171 -20.73 1.99 -9.97
C ALA A 171 -19.32 1.96 -10.56
N VAL A 172 -18.57 0.89 -10.28
CA VAL A 172 -17.33 0.62 -10.99
C VAL A 172 -17.76 0.18 -12.39
N ASN A 173 -17.89 1.13 -13.32
CA ASN A 173 -18.19 0.79 -14.70
C ASN A 173 -17.08 -0.12 -15.20
N GLU A 174 -17.44 -1.35 -15.54
CA GLU A 174 -16.58 -2.30 -16.24
C GLU A 174 -16.28 -1.74 -17.64
N GLU A 175 -15.42 -0.72 -17.71
CA GLU A 175 -14.79 -0.35 -18.96
C GLU A 175 -14.09 -1.62 -19.44
N LYS A 176 -14.50 -2.11 -20.62
CA LYS A 176 -13.92 -3.28 -21.31
C LYS A 176 -12.47 -2.98 -21.76
N SER A 177 -11.61 -2.58 -20.83
CA SER A 177 -10.20 -2.38 -21.07
C SER A 177 -9.53 -3.74 -21.09
N ARG A 178 -8.97 -4.09 -22.24
CA ARG A 178 -8.20 -5.34 -22.45
C ARG A 178 -7.06 -5.52 -21.43
N PHE A 179 -6.52 -4.42 -20.89
CA PHE A 179 -5.37 -4.45 -19.97
C PHE A 179 -5.75 -4.43 -18.49
N PHE A 180 -6.90 -3.85 -18.14
CA PHE A 180 -7.25 -3.58 -16.74
C PHE A 180 -8.53 -4.27 -16.26
N GLY A 181 -9.19 -5.08 -17.08
CA GLY A 181 -10.45 -5.74 -16.71
C GLY A 181 -10.37 -6.55 -15.41
N HIS A 182 -9.33 -7.37 -15.22
CA HIS A 182 -9.17 -8.17 -14.01
C HIS A 182 -8.96 -7.30 -12.75
N PHE A 183 -8.21 -6.20 -12.87
CA PHE A 183 -8.01 -5.26 -11.77
C PHE A 183 -9.31 -4.54 -11.39
N MET A 184 -10.08 -4.10 -12.39
CA MET A 184 -11.40 -3.48 -12.18
C MET A 184 -12.38 -4.42 -11.48
N TRP A 185 -12.40 -5.68 -11.90
CA TRP A 185 -13.19 -6.71 -11.24
C TRP A 185 -12.75 -6.91 -9.79
N GLY A 186 -11.45 -6.98 -9.53
CA GLY A 186 -10.91 -7.10 -8.17
C GLY A 186 -11.29 -5.94 -7.26
N ILE A 187 -11.24 -4.69 -7.75
CA ILE A 187 -11.69 -3.50 -7.01
C ILE A 187 -13.20 -3.55 -6.74
N SER A 188 -14.00 -3.99 -7.72
CA SER A 188 -15.45 -4.14 -7.51
C SER A 188 -15.75 -5.18 -6.43
N GLN A 189 -15.10 -6.34 -6.47
CA GLN A 189 -15.25 -7.38 -5.45
C GLN A 189 -14.84 -6.88 -4.06
N LEU A 190 -13.74 -6.13 -3.98
CA LEU A 190 -13.30 -5.53 -2.72
C LEU A 190 -14.33 -4.55 -2.17
N LYS A 191 -14.88 -3.68 -3.03
CA LYS A 191 -15.95 -2.75 -2.66
C LYS A 191 -17.17 -3.50 -2.12
N ASP A 192 -17.69 -4.48 -2.87
CA ASP A 192 -18.88 -5.22 -2.48
C ASP A 192 -18.67 -5.94 -1.14
N LYS A 193 -17.49 -6.54 -0.94
CA LYS A 193 -17.13 -7.17 0.32
C LYS A 193 -17.06 -6.17 1.48
N LEU A 194 -16.52 -4.97 1.23
CA LEU A 194 -16.43 -3.92 2.24
C LEU A 194 -17.81 -3.36 2.61
N ASP A 195 -18.68 -3.15 1.63
CA ASP A 195 -20.06 -2.71 1.84
C ASP A 195 -20.87 -3.75 2.64
N VAL A 196 -20.74 -5.04 2.29
CA VAL A 196 -21.38 -6.14 3.04
C VAL A 196 -20.85 -6.21 4.47
N THR A 197 -19.53 -6.13 4.66
CA THR A 197 -18.89 -6.20 5.99
C THR A 197 -19.34 -5.02 6.85
N LYS A 198 -19.31 -3.80 6.32
CA LYS A 198 -19.75 -2.59 7.03
C LYS A 198 -21.22 -2.64 7.40
N LYS A 199 -22.08 -3.13 6.50
CA LYS A 199 -23.51 -3.29 6.78
C LYS A 199 -23.73 -4.29 7.92
N ARG A 200 -23.02 -5.43 7.88
CA ARG A 200 -23.08 -6.45 8.93
C ARG A 200 -22.60 -5.90 10.28
N GLU A 201 -21.52 -5.14 10.29
CA GLU A 201 -21.01 -4.49 11.51
C GLU A 201 -22.03 -3.51 12.10
N LEU A 202 -22.66 -2.68 11.27
CA LEU A 202 -23.72 -1.77 11.71
C LEU A 202 -24.97 -2.51 12.22
N GLU A 203 -25.33 -3.64 11.61
CA GLU A 203 -26.42 -4.51 12.08
C GLU A 203 -26.09 -5.10 13.45
N LEU A 204 -24.89 -5.66 13.63
CA LEU A 204 -24.41 -6.17 14.93
C LEU A 204 -24.38 -5.08 16.01
N GLN A 205 -23.91 -3.86 15.68
CA GLN A 205 -23.94 -2.74 16.63
C GLN A 205 -25.37 -2.36 17.04
N ARG A 206 -26.32 -2.41 16.10
CA ARG A 206 -27.74 -2.15 16.40
C ARG A 206 -28.34 -3.24 17.27
N GLU A 207 -28.09 -4.51 16.95
CA GLU A 207 -28.53 -5.66 17.75
C GLU A 207 -27.99 -5.56 19.17
N LYS A 208 -26.69 -5.27 19.34
CA LYS A 208 -26.07 -5.03 20.65
C LYS A 208 -26.75 -3.90 21.41
N LYS A 209 -27.03 -2.77 20.74
CA LYS A 209 -27.70 -1.63 21.38
C LYS A 209 -29.14 -1.96 21.80
N LEU A 210 -29.88 -2.70 20.97
CA LEU A 210 -31.24 -3.13 21.28
C LEU A 210 -31.27 -4.11 22.46
N LEU A 211 -30.34 -5.07 22.50
CA LEU A 211 -30.18 -6.02 23.61
C LEU A 211 -29.87 -5.30 24.93
N LEU A 212 -28.95 -4.32 24.92
CA LEU A 212 -28.65 -3.52 26.11
C LEU A 212 -29.86 -2.70 26.59
N LEU A 213 -30.64 -2.16 25.65
CA LEU A 213 -31.84 -1.38 25.97
C LEU A 213 -32.96 -2.25 26.57
N SER A 214 -33.25 -3.41 25.98
CA SER A 214 -34.26 -4.33 26.52
C SER A 214 -33.87 -4.81 27.92
N LEU A 215 -32.60 -5.18 28.08
CA LEU A 215 -32.09 -5.65 29.35
C LEU A 215 -32.11 -4.58 30.45
N SER A 216 -31.76 -3.33 30.11
CA SER A 216 -31.86 -2.22 31.07
C SER A 216 -33.29 -2.05 31.59
N HIS A 217 -34.30 -2.29 30.74
CA HIS A 217 -35.70 -2.28 31.14
C HIS A 217 -36.04 -3.48 32.04
N ASP A 218 -35.57 -4.66 31.66
CA ASP A 218 -35.89 -5.92 32.34
C ASP A 218 -35.20 -6.05 33.71
N ILE A 219 -34.04 -5.42 33.92
CA ILE A 219 -33.38 -5.32 35.24
C ILE A 219 -34.05 -4.23 36.11
N LYS A 220 -34.49 -3.10 35.52
CA LYS A 220 -35.06 -1.98 36.29
C LYS A 220 -36.35 -2.37 37.02
N THR A 221 -37.13 -3.28 36.45
CA THR A 221 -38.40 -3.76 37.01
C THR A 221 -38.23 -4.56 38.33
N PRO A 222 -37.44 -5.65 38.37
CA PRO A 222 -37.14 -6.38 39.60
C PRO A 222 -36.38 -5.51 40.60
N LEU A 223 -35.46 -4.64 40.15
CA LEU A 223 -34.73 -3.71 41.02
C LEU A 223 -35.66 -2.72 41.74
N ASN A 224 -36.67 -2.18 41.04
CA ASN A 224 -37.69 -1.34 41.67
C ASN A 224 -38.49 -2.10 42.74
N THR A 225 -38.78 -3.38 42.50
CA THR A 225 -39.48 -4.23 43.46
C THR A 225 -38.62 -4.47 44.70
N ILE A 226 -37.33 -4.79 44.53
CA ILE A 226 -36.37 -4.92 45.64
C ILE A 226 -36.32 -3.63 46.46
N ARG A 227 -36.24 -2.47 45.79
CA ARG A 227 -36.19 -1.16 46.45
C ARG A 227 -37.49 -0.84 47.21
N LEU A 228 -38.65 -1.16 46.65
CA LEU A 228 -39.95 -0.98 47.31
C LEU A 228 -40.08 -1.87 48.54
N CYS A 229 -39.76 -3.17 48.43
CA CYS A 229 -39.79 -4.09 49.55
C CYS A 229 -38.78 -3.70 50.64
N GLY A 230 -37.56 -3.32 50.27
CA GLY A 230 -36.54 -2.85 51.21
C GLY A 230 -36.95 -1.58 51.95
N LYS A 231 -37.50 -0.59 51.24
CA LYS A 231 -38.01 0.64 51.86
C LYS A 231 -39.22 0.39 52.76
N ALA A 232 -40.11 -0.52 52.39
CA ALA A 232 -41.24 -0.91 53.22
C ALA A 232 -40.82 -1.67 54.49
N LEU A 233 -39.71 -2.42 54.44
CA LEU A 233 -39.09 -3.04 55.61
C LEU A 233 -38.41 -1.98 56.50
N GLU A 234 -37.73 -1.00 55.92
CA GLU A 234 -37.06 0.10 56.64
C GLU A 234 -38.05 1.02 57.38
N GLU A 235 -39.18 1.37 56.74
CA GLU A 235 -40.23 2.23 57.31
C GLU A 235 -41.21 1.46 58.22
N ASP A 236 -40.93 0.19 58.55
CA ASP A 236 -41.78 -0.71 59.35
C ASP A 236 -43.26 -0.76 58.88
N LEU A 237 -43.48 -0.62 57.57
CA LEU A 237 -44.82 -0.65 56.95
C LEU A 237 -45.46 -2.04 57.03
N TYR A 238 -44.66 -3.10 57.21
CA TYR A 238 -45.14 -4.47 57.40
C TYR A 238 -45.34 -4.82 58.87
N GLN A 239 -46.61 -4.94 59.28
CA GLN A 239 -47.04 -5.10 60.68
C GLN A 239 -46.90 -6.55 61.20
N THR A 240 -46.78 -7.53 60.31
CA THR A 240 -46.74 -8.96 60.69
C THR A 240 -45.44 -9.63 60.26
N GLU A 241 -44.96 -10.57 61.08
CA GLU A 241 -43.80 -11.41 60.75
C GLU A 241 -43.97 -12.16 59.41
N GLY A 242 -45.20 -12.54 59.06
CA GLY A 242 -45.50 -13.16 57.76
C GLY A 242 -45.26 -12.22 56.58
N GLN A 243 -45.63 -10.95 56.70
CA GLN A 243 -45.38 -9.94 55.66
C GLN A 243 -43.90 -9.61 55.53
N LYS A 244 -43.17 -9.51 56.65
CA LYS A 244 -41.70 -9.30 56.64
C LYS A 244 -40.98 -10.45 55.95
N LYS A 245 -41.31 -11.70 56.29
CA LYS A 245 -40.75 -12.90 55.62
C LYS A 245 -41.08 -12.94 54.13
N HIS A 246 -42.31 -12.59 53.74
CA HIS A 246 -42.71 -12.54 52.34
C HIS A 246 -41.93 -11.47 51.55
N ALA A 247 -41.71 -10.29 52.13
CA ALA A 247 -40.92 -9.23 51.51
C ALA A 247 -39.45 -9.66 51.30
N VAL A 248 -38.83 -10.32 52.29
CA VAL A 248 -37.47 -10.88 52.16
C VAL A 248 -37.42 -11.96 51.08
N TRP A 249 -38.40 -12.85 51.02
CA TRP A 249 -38.49 -13.86 49.96
C TRP A 249 -38.62 -13.23 48.57
N GLN A 250 -39.49 -12.21 48.41
CA GLN A 250 -39.60 -11.46 47.14
C GLN A 250 -38.30 -10.78 46.74
N ILE A 251 -37.53 -10.23 47.68
CA ILE A 251 -36.22 -9.65 47.39
C ILE A 251 -35.27 -10.72 46.83
N GLY A 252 -35.24 -11.91 47.45
CA GLY A 252 -34.44 -13.04 46.98
C GLY A 252 -34.80 -13.48 45.55
N GLU A 253 -36.09 -13.72 45.29
CA GLU A 253 -36.59 -14.08 43.95
C GLU A 253 -36.25 -13.04 42.88
N LYS A 254 -36.38 -11.75 43.21
CA LYS A 254 -36.05 -10.66 42.27
C LYS A 254 -34.54 -10.50 42.06
N ALA A 255 -33.71 -10.83 43.04
CA ALA A 255 -32.26 -10.87 42.87
C ALA A 255 -31.83 -12.02 41.96
N GLU A 256 -32.39 -13.22 42.14
CA GLU A 256 -32.16 -14.38 41.26
C GLU A 256 -32.64 -14.11 39.83
N GLU A 257 -33.77 -13.39 39.66
CA GLU A 257 -34.25 -12.97 38.34
C GLU A 257 -33.25 -12.05 37.63
N ILE A 258 -32.66 -11.08 38.34
CA ILE A 258 -31.60 -10.22 37.80
C ILE A 258 -30.35 -11.04 37.46
N GLU A 259 -29.97 -12.00 38.30
CA GLU A 259 -28.81 -12.87 38.06
C GLU A 259 -28.99 -13.69 36.77
N ARG A 260 -30.18 -14.25 36.51
CA ARG A 260 -30.49 -14.92 35.24
C ARG A 260 -30.37 -14.01 34.03
N TYR A 261 -30.83 -12.75 34.10
CA TYR A 261 -30.66 -11.80 33.01
C TYR A 261 -29.18 -11.52 32.74
N VAL A 262 -28.37 -11.38 33.79
CA VAL A 262 -26.92 -11.21 33.66
C VAL A 262 -26.28 -12.43 32.99
N GLU A 263 -26.65 -13.65 33.40
CA GLU A 263 -26.16 -14.88 32.76
C GLU A 263 -26.56 -14.96 31.27
N GLU A 264 -27.76 -14.53 30.92
CA GLU A 264 -28.26 -14.54 29.53
C GLU A 264 -27.49 -13.56 28.64
N ILE A 265 -27.13 -12.37 29.14
CA ILE A 265 -26.22 -11.44 28.43
C ILE A 265 -24.88 -12.11 28.18
N MET A 266 -24.32 -12.70 29.23
CA MET A 266 -22.96 -13.22 29.19
C MET A 266 -22.87 -14.42 28.24
N LYS A 267 -23.91 -15.25 28.17
CA LYS A 267 -24.02 -16.35 27.20
C LYS A 267 -24.12 -15.85 25.75
N ASN A 268 -24.88 -14.79 25.51
CA ASN A 268 -25.11 -14.23 24.17
C ASN A 268 -23.98 -13.31 23.69
N THR A 269 -23.05 -12.93 24.56
CA THR A 269 -21.94 -12.02 24.22
C THR A 269 -20.56 -12.65 24.29
N ARG A 270 -20.51 -13.96 24.01
CA ARG A 270 -19.34 -14.85 24.04
C ARG A 270 -18.04 -14.34 23.40
N GLU A 271 -18.07 -13.27 22.61
CA GLU A 271 -16.90 -12.86 21.81
C GLU A 271 -16.34 -11.45 22.11
N ASP A 272 -17.08 -10.45 22.64
CA ASP A 272 -16.62 -9.03 22.50
C ASP A 272 -16.99 -8.03 23.63
N ILE A 273 -17.26 -8.44 24.89
CA ILE A 273 -17.60 -7.47 25.96
C ILE A 273 -16.49 -7.18 26.99
N LEU A 274 -15.52 -8.06 27.21
CA LEU A 274 -14.50 -7.83 28.24
C LEU A 274 -13.40 -6.89 27.74
N ASP A 275 -13.72 -5.60 27.62
CA ASP A 275 -12.73 -4.53 27.49
C ASP A 275 -12.01 -4.33 28.83
N ILE A 276 -11.14 -5.29 29.17
CA ILE A 276 -10.35 -5.26 30.41
C ILE A 276 -9.27 -4.19 30.22
N SER A 277 -9.42 -3.03 30.85
CA SER A 277 -8.39 -1.99 30.86
C SER A 277 -7.43 -2.21 32.02
N VAL A 278 -6.13 -2.12 31.73
CA VAL A 278 -5.04 -2.23 32.72
C VAL A 278 -4.21 -0.96 32.63
N ASN A 279 -3.98 -0.30 33.77
CA ASN A 279 -3.12 0.87 33.85
C ASN A 279 -1.72 0.44 34.30
N ASN A 280 -0.87 0.08 33.34
CA ASN A 280 0.48 -0.41 33.63
C ASN A 280 1.33 0.69 34.31
N GLY A 281 1.68 0.44 35.55
CA GLY A 281 2.65 1.21 36.35
C GLY A 281 3.64 0.26 37.01
N GLU A 282 4.14 0.67 38.17
CA GLU A 282 5.04 -0.12 39.00
C GLU A 282 4.57 -0.07 40.45
N PHE A 283 4.63 -1.20 41.16
CA PHE A 283 4.26 -1.30 42.56
C PHE A 283 5.13 -2.33 43.28
N TYR A 284 5.27 -2.18 44.60
CA TYR A 284 6.07 -3.11 45.41
C TYR A 284 5.27 -4.37 45.75
N LEU A 285 5.91 -5.55 45.68
CA LEU A 285 5.30 -6.82 46.06
C LEU A 285 4.74 -6.80 47.49
N GLU A 286 5.45 -6.14 48.41
CA GLU A 286 4.99 -5.96 49.79
C GLU A 286 3.65 -5.21 49.87
N GLU A 287 3.42 -4.23 49.00
CA GLU A 287 2.17 -3.47 48.97
C GLU A 287 0.98 -4.37 48.57
N LEU A 288 1.17 -5.17 47.51
CA LEU A 288 0.18 -6.14 47.05
C LEU A 288 -0.15 -7.15 48.15
N LEU A 289 0.86 -7.78 48.74
CA LEU A 289 0.67 -8.80 49.77
C LEU A 289 0.04 -8.22 51.04
N THR A 290 0.40 -7.01 51.44
CA THR A 290 -0.20 -6.36 52.62
C THR A 290 -1.72 -6.22 52.44
N ARG A 291 -2.17 -5.77 51.27
CA ARG A 291 -3.60 -5.61 50.96
C ARG A 291 -4.33 -6.96 50.84
N VAL A 292 -3.72 -7.94 50.20
CA VAL A 292 -4.28 -9.31 50.11
C VAL A 292 -4.44 -9.91 51.50
N LEU A 293 -3.39 -9.86 52.33
CA LEU A 293 -3.40 -10.45 53.66
C LEU A 293 -4.36 -9.72 54.61
N ALA A 294 -4.50 -8.39 54.50
CA ALA A 294 -5.49 -7.64 55.28
C ALA A 294 -6.92 -8.16 55.02
N THR A 295 -7.25 -8.48 53.77
CA THR A 295 -8.58 -8.95 53.37
C THR A 295 -8.81 -10.43 53.69
N TYR A 296 -7.84 -11.29 53.42
CA TYR A 296 -8.06 -12.74 53.44
C TYR A 296 -7.65 -13.42 54.74
N ARG A 297 -6.78 -12.82 55.56
CA ARG A 297 -6.35 -13.44 56.83
C ARG A 297 -7.51 -13.65 57.80
N GLU A 298 -8.40 -12.67 57.92
CA GLU A 298 -9.61 -12.78 58.73
C GLU A 298 -10.59 -13.80 58.15
N LYS A 299 -10.85 -13.74 56.83
CA LYS A 299 -11.73 -14.70 56.13
C LYS A 299 -11.26 -16.15 56.30
N CYS A 300 -9.95 -16.40 56.18
CA CYS A 300 -9.34 -17.72 56.41
C CYS A 300 -9.51 -18.15 57.88
N SER A 301 -9.26 -17.25 58.83
CA SER A 301 -9.40 -17.54 60.27
C SER A 301 -10.83 -17.92 60.65
N ILE A 302 -11.84 -17.21 60.13
CA ILE A 302 -13.26 -17.51 60.38
C ILE A 302 -13.64 -18.90 59.86
N ARG A 303 -13.03 -19.33 58.75
CA ARG A 303 -13.27 -20.64 58.13
C ARG A 303 -12.37 -21.76 58.66
N MET A 304 -11.54 -21.48 59.66
CA MET A 304 -10.53 -22.42 60.20
C MET A 304 -9.57 -22.96 59.11
N LEU A 305 -9.26 -22.12 58.11
CA LEU A 305 -8.35 -22.43 57.02
C LEU A 305 -6.95 -21.91 57.35
N GLU A 306 -5.93 -22.74 57.18
CA GLU A 306 -4.52 -22.35 57.36
C GLU A 306 -4.00 -21.58 56.14
N LEU A 307 -3.64 -20.31 56.35
CA LEU A 307 -2.99 -19.49 55.33
C LEU A 307 -1.49 -19.40 55.64
N HIS A 308 -0.67 -20.01 54.78
CA HIS A 308 0.79 -19.96 54.86
C HIS A 308 1.36 -19.03 53.80
N VAL A 309 2.27 -18.14 54.19
CA VAL A 309 2.96 -17.21 53.29
C VAL A 309 4.46 -17.50 53.39
N GLY A 310 5.06 -17.91 52.28
CA GLY A 310 6.49 -18.16 52.17
C GLY A 310 7.31 -16.87 52.29
N ASN A 311 8.62 -17.03 52.45
CA ASN A 311 9.52 -15.88 52.47
C ASN A 311 9.59 -15.23 51.08
N TYR A 312 9.64 -13.90 51.04
CA TYR A 312 9.73 -13.13 49.80
C TYR A 312 10.64 -11.92 49.96
N GLU A 313 11.24 -11.48 48.86
CA GLU A 313 11.97 -10.23 48.78
C GLU A 313 11.04 -9.14 48.26
N ASN A 314 11.08 -7.93 48.86
CA ASN A 314 10.24 -6.84 48.41
C ASN A 314 10.77 -6.23 47.09
N ARG A 315 10.25 -6.74 45.97
CA ARG A 315 10.65 -6.34 44.61
C ARG A 315 9.61 -5.43 43.97
N LEU A 316 10.08 -4.63 43.02
CA LEU A 316 9.24 -3.77 42.19
C LEU A 316 8.67 -4.59 41.02
N LEU A 317 7.35 -4.67 40.93
CA LEU A 317 6.63 -5.38 39.87
C LEU A 317 6.06 -4.39 38.87
N LYS A 318 6.07 -4.75 37.59
CA LYS A 318 5.36 -4.01 36.54
C LYS A 318 3.94 -4.51 36.42
N GLY A 319 3.00 -3.57 36.33
CA GLY A 319 1.59 -3.88 36.14
C GLY A 319 0.69 -2.90 36.89
N ASP A 320 -0.54 -3.34 37.12
CA ASP A 320 -1.57 -2.57 37.80
C ASP A 320 -1.89 -3.25 39.13
N LEU A 321 -1.70 -2.53 40.24
CA LEU A 321 -1.90 -3.05 41.59
C LEU A 321 -3.36 -3.47 41.82
N GLU A 322 -4.33 -2.68 41.37
CA GLU A 322 -5.76 -2.96 41.59
C GLU A 322 -6.20 -4.18 40.78
N ARG A 323 -5.70 -4.30 39.54
CA ARG A 323 -5.95 -5.49 38.72
C ARG A 323 -5.24 -6.73 39.24
N SER A 324 -4.06 -6.58 39.83
CA SER A 324 -3.37 -7.69 40.50
C SER A 324 -4.17 -8.16 41.72
N LEU A 325 -4.76 -7.25 42.50
CA LEU A 325 -5.67 -7.61 43.60
C LEU A 325 -6.89 -8.40 43.10
N GLU A 326 -7.48 -8.01 41.97
CA GLU A 326 -8.60 -8.73 41.33
C GLU A 326 -8.22 -10.17 40.94
N VAL A 327 -7.00 -10.39 40.43
CA VAL A 327 -6.47 -11.73 40.13
C VAL A 327 -6.37 -12.57 41.40
N PHE A 328 -5.81 -12.00 42.47
CA PHE A 328 -5.71 -12.69 43.76
C PHE A 328 -7.09 -13.01 44.33
N GLU A 329 -8.03 -12.07 44.29
CA GLU A 329 -9.39 -12.27 44.77
C GLU A 329 -10.07 -13.44 44.06
N ASN A 330 -9.97 -13.50 42.73
CA ASN A 330 -10.52 -14.61 41.95
C ASN A 330 -9.89 -15.96 42.32
N ILE A 331 -8.57 -16.01 42.54
CA ILE A 331 -7.88 -17.24 42.94
C ILE A 331 -8.28 -17.66 44.36
N PHE A 332 -8.37 -16.73 45.30
CA PHE A 332 -8.80 -17.01 46.67
C PHE A 332 -10.26 -17.47 46.75
N GLU A 333 -11.17 -16.81 46.02
CA GLU A 333 -12.56 -17.24 45.94
C GLU A 333 -12.68 -18.63 45.29
N ASN A 334 -11.85 -18.95 44.30
CA ASN A 334 -11.76 -20.31 43.77
C ASN A 334 -11.27 -21.31 44.82
N ALA A 335 -10.23 -20.98 45.58
CA ALA A 335 -9.74 -21.84 46.66
C ALA A 335 -10.81 -22.08 47.74
N PHE A 336 -11.60 -21.05 48.07
CA PHE A 336 -12.71 -21.15 48.99
C PHE A 336 -13.91 -21.94 48.46
N LYS A 337 -14.17 -21.88 47.17
CA LYS A 337 -15.29 -22.59 46.53
C LYS A 337 -14.96 -24.04 46.20
N TYR A 338 -13.71 -24.34 45.83
CA TYR A 338 -13.30 -25.62 45.25
C TYR A 338 -12.27 -26.39 46.08
N GLY A 339 -11.57 -25.73 47.00
CA GLY A 339 -10.66 -26.39 47.93
C GLY A 339 -11.39 -27.22 48.99
N ASP A 340 -10.64 -28.02 49.74
CA ASP A 340 -11.15 -28.79 50.89
C ASP A 340 -11.24 -27.97 52.18
N GLY A 341 -10.91 -26.67 52.11
CA GLY A 341 -10.99 -25.72 53.21
C GLY A 341 -9.85 -25.79 54.22
N LYS A 342 -8.81 -26.62 54.00
CA LYS A 342 -7.75 -26.83 54.99
C LYS A 342 -6.60 -25.85 54.87
N LYS A 343 -6.00 -25.72 53.68
CA LYS A 343 -4.75 -24.98 53.50
C LYS A 343 -4.73 -24.18 52.19
N ILE A 344 -4.26 -22.93 52.30
CA ILE A 344 -3.82 -22.09 51.18
C ILE A 344 -2.37 -21.69 51.45
N GLU A 345 -1.52 -21.80 50.44
CA GLU A 345 -0.10 -21.50 50.54
C GLU A 345 0.35 -20.57 49.40
N ILE A 346 0.97 -19.45 49.76
CA ILE A 346 1.57 -18.51 48.80
C ILE A 346 3.09 -18.68 48.85
N THR A 347 3.70 -18.99 47.71
CA THR A 347 5.15 -19.15 47.55
C THR A 347 5.67 -18.26 46.43
N PHE A 348 6.95 -17.91 46.50
CA PHE A 348 7.56 -16.91 45.62
C PHE A 348 8.84 -17.50 45.03
N TYR A 349 9.02 -17.34 43.71
CA TYR A 349 10.19 -17.80 42.99
C TYR A 349 10.65 -16.72 42.01
N GLU A 350 11.92 -16.77 41.62
CA GLU A 350 12.48 -15.93 40.57
C GLU A 350 13.02 -16.85 39.47
N GLU A 351 12.57 -16.63 38.24
CA GLU A 351 13.07 -17.33 37.06
C GLU A 351 13.17 -16.32 35.91
N ASP A 352 14.28 -16.34 35.17
CA ASP A 352 14.50 -15.51 33.97
C ASP A 352 14.15 -14.01 34.13
N TYR A 353 14.51 -13.42 35.29
CA TYR A 353 14.20 -12.03 35.67
C TYR A 353 12.71 -11.71 35.90
N CYS A 354 11.85 -12.73 35.93
CA CYS A 354 10.43 -12.59 36.28
C CYS A 354 10.21 -12.96 37.76
N GLN A 355 9.28 -12.26 38.41
CA GLN A 355 8.76 -12.67 39.71
C GLN A 355 7.60 -13.63 39.52
N LEU A 356 7.73 -14.84 40.05
CA LEU A 356 6.66 -15.83 40.09
C LEU A 356 6.00 -15.82 41.47
N ILE A 357 4.67 -15.76 41.50
CA ILE A 357 3.86 -15.91 42.70
C ILE A 357 2.96 -17.12 42.53
N ARG A 358 3.18 -18.14 43.36
CA ARG A 358 2.45 -19.41 43.29
C ARG A 358 1.50 -19.52 44.47
N ILE A 359 0.21 -19.65 44.16
CA ILE A 359 -0.87 -19.80 45.14
C ILE A 359 -1.42 -21.22 45.03
N PHE A 360 -1.20 -22.02 46.06
CA PHE A 360 -1.66 -23.41 46.16
C PHE A 360 -2.83 -23.52 47.13
N ASN A 361 -3.80 -24.37 46.81
CA ASN A 361 -4.85 -24.77 47.73
C ASN A 361 -5.02 -26.29 47.74
N THR A 362 -5.27 -26.86 48.92
CA THR A 362 -5.61 -28.28 49.05
C THR A 362 -7.02 -28.54 48.55
N GLY A 363 -7.25 -29.72 47.95
CA GLY A 363 -8.55 -30.08 47.39
C GLY A 363 -8.49 -31.20 46.37
N ILE A 364 -9.61 -31.40 45.66
CA ILE A 364 -9.68 -32.37 44.56
C ILE A 364 -9.20 -31.68 43.29
N PRO A 365 -8.09 -32.14 42.67
CA PRO A 365 -7.62 -31.56 41.42
C PRO A 365 -8.63 -31.81 40.29
N VAL A 366 -8.61 -30.92 39.30
CA VAL A 366 -9.40 -31.09 38.07
C VAL A 366 -8.87 -32.27 37.25
N THR A 367 -9.74 -32.93 36.48
CA THR A 367 -9.32 -34.06 35.63
C THR A 367 -8.40 -33.59 34.50
N ASP A 368 -7.65 -34.53 33.88
CA ASP A 368 -6.75 -34.21 32.76
C ASP A 368 -7.46 -33.55 31.58
N ASN A 369 -8.68 -33.99 31.30
CA ASN A 369 -9.51 -33.41 30.24
C ASN A 369 -9.90 -31.96 30.57
N GLU A 370 -10.22 -31.67 31.84
CA GLU A 370 -10.67 -30.34 32.26
C GLU A 370 -9.53 -29.33 32.41
N PHE A 371 -8.34 -29.82 32.80
CA PHE A 371 -7.17 -28.99 33.06
C PHE A 371 -6.80 -28.06 31.90
N ASN A 372 -6.93 -28.53 30.67
CA ASN A 372 -6.59 -27.73 29.47
C ASN A 372 -7.61 -26.60 29.21
N HIS A 373 -8.80 -26.68 29.80
CA HIS A 373 -9.91 -25.77 29.52
C HIS A 373 -10.23 -24.83 30.68
N ILE A 374 -9.57 -24.94 31.85
CA ILE A 374 -9.88 -24.13 33.05
C ILE A 374 -9.72 -22.62 32.86
N PHE A 375 -8.94 -22.19 31.87
CA PHE A 375 -8.76 -20.78 31.51
C PHE A 375 -9.65 -20.35 30.33
N GLU A 376 -10.51 -21.23 29.82
CA GLU A 376 -11.47 -20.87 28.78
C GLU A 376 -12.68 -20.15 29.39
N SER A 377 -13.20 -19.18 28.66
CA SER A 377 -14.37 -18.40 29.08
C SER A 377 -15.58 -19.30 29.26
N PHE A 378 -16.30 -19.14 30.39
CA PHE A 378 -17.50 -19.91 30.75
C PHE A 378 -17.27 -21.40 30.97
N TYR A 379 -16.01 -21.84 31.07
CA TYR A 379 -15.70 -23.21 31.37
C TYR A 379 -15.93 -23.52 32.85
N ARG A 380 -16.58 -24.66 33.11
CA ARG A 380 -16.89 -25.14 34.45
C ARG A 380 -16.59 -26.63 34.51
N ALA A 381 -15.67 -27.03 35.37
CA ALA A 381 -15.35 -28.43 35.63
C ALA A 381 -16.51 -29.14 36.35
N GLN A 382 -16.60 -30.47 36.23
CA GLN A 382 -17.64 -31.33 36.82
C GLN A 382 -17.67 -31.21 38.36
N ASN A 383 -16.52 -30.93 38.99
CA ASN A 383 -16.43 -30.65 40.43
C ASN A 383 -17.11 -29.31 40.85
N SER A 384 -17.69 -28.56 39.91
CA SER A 384 -18.45 -27.34 40.15
C SER A 384 -19.97 -27.52 40.12
N GLU A 385 -20.49 -28.72 39.86
CA GLU A 385 -21.93 -28.98 39.86
C GLU A 385 -22.56 -28.62 41.22
N GLY A 386 -23.61 -27.80 41.21
CA GLY A 386 -24.32 -27.33 42.41
C GLY A 386 -23.70 -26.12 43.14
N ARG A 387 -22.61 -25.52 42.63
CA ARG A 387 -21.98 -24.31 43.21
C ARG A 387 -22.23 -23.08 42.33
N LEU A 388 -22.50 -21.90 42.92
CA LEU A 388 -22.71 -20.64 42.16
C LEU A 388 -21.38 -20.11 41.57
N GLY A 389 -21.36 -19.80 40.27
CA GLY A 389 -20.19 -19.26 39.57
C GLY A 389 -20.33 -19.16 38.05
N SER A 390 -19.83 -18.07 37.47
CA SER A 390 -19.97 -17.73 36.04
C SER A 390 -18.98 -18.45 35.10
N GLY A 391 -17.94 -19.12 35.64
CA GLY A 391 -16.87 -19.72 34.84
C GLY A 391 -15.94 -18.69 34.17
N LEU A 392 -15.95 -17.43 34.62
CA LEU A 392 -15.15 -16.35 34.03
C LEU A 392 -13.92 -15.97 34.84
N GLY A 393 -13.87 -16.28 36.14
CA GLY A 393 -12.82 -15.76 37.04
C GLY A 393 -11.40 -16.05 36.54
N LEU A 394 -11.10 -17.30 36.19
CA LEU A 394 -9.78 -17.69 35.69
C LEU A 394 -9.48 -17.13 34.28
N TYR A 395 -10.48 -17.04 33.41
CA TYR A 395 -10.33 -16.39 32.11
C TYR A 395 -9.95 -14.90 32.27
N ILE A 396 -10.66 -14.18 33.14
CA ILE A 396 -10.37 -12.77 33.46
C ILE A 396 -8.97 -12.64 34.06
N CYS A 397 -8.57 -13.54 34.96
CA CYS A 397 -7.22 -13.52 35.52
C CYS A 397 -6.15 -13.61 34.42
N ARG A 398 -6.36 -14.50 33.46
CA ARG A 398 -5.42 -14.69 32.34
C ARG A 398 -5.35 -13.46 31.43
N GLU A 399 -6.48 -12.86 31.11
CA GLU A 399 -6.51 -11.64 30.31
C GLU A 399 -5.86 -10.45 31.03
N ILE A 400 -6.09 -10.30 32.34
CA ILE A 400 -5.43 -9.28 33.16
C ILE A 400 -3.91 -9.47 33.15
N MET A 401 -3.43 -10.68 33.45
CA MET A 401 -1.99 -10.98 33.50
C MET A 401 -1.31 -10.72 32.14
N ARG A 402 -1.94 -11.13 31.04
CA ARG A 402 -1.45 -10.88 29.68
C ARG A 402 -1.37 -9.40 29.34
N LYS A 403 -2.36 -8.60 29.75
CA LYS A 403 -2.35 -7.15 29.52
C LYS A 403 -1.32 -6.41 30.39
N MET A 404 -0.92 -6.99 31.52
CA MET A 404 0.22 -6.53 32.31
C MET A 404 1.59 -6.96 31.74
N GLY A 405 1.62 -7.74 30.65
CA GLY A 405 2.87 -8.28 30.08
C GLY A 405 3.36 -9.56 30.75
N GLY A 406 2.56 -10.14 31.66
CA GLY A 406 2.81 -11.40 32.34
C GLY A 406 1.97 -12.56 31.79
N GLU A 407 1.85 -13.64 32.57
CA GLU A 407 1.00 -14.79 32.26
C GLU A 407 0.55 -15.49 33.55
N ILE A 408 -0.47 -16.34 33.46
CA ILE A 408 -0.91 -17.22 34.55
C ILE A 408 -0.92 -18.67 34.07
N PHE A 409 -0.42 -19.56 34.92
CA PHE A 409 -0.45 -21.01 34.71
C PHE A 409 -1.18 -21.70 35.84
N ALA A 410 -1.66 -22.91 35.59
CA ALA A 410 -2.15 -23.81 36.62
C ALA A 410 -1.22 -25.02 36.72
N GLU A 411 -1.14 -25.61 37.90
CA GLU A 411 -0.42 -26.84 38.18
C GLU A 411 -1.31 -27.79 38.97
N LYS A 412 -1.30 -29.06 38.61
CA LYS A 412 -1.93 -30.13 39.39
C LYS A 412 -0.92 -30.70 40.38
N GLN A 413 -1.34 -30.85 41.64
CA GLN A 413 -0.64 -31.65 42.64
C GLN A 413 -1.56 -32.76 43.13
N GLN A 414 -0.99 -33.79 43.76
CA GLN A 414 -1.75 -34.95 44.23
C GLN A 414 -2.85 -34.58 45.25
N ASP A 415 -2.63 -33.50 45.99
CA ASP A 415 -3.44 -33.02 47.09
C ASP A 415 -4.12 -31.67 46.83
N GLY A 416 -4.06 -31.15 45.59
CA GLY A 416 -4.67 -29.86 45.28
C GLY A 416 -4.31 -29.26 43.93
N MET A 417 -4.55 -27.96 43.82
CA MET A 417 -4.28 -27.15 42.63
C MET A 417 -3.41 -25.95 43.00
N ALA A 418 -2.50 -25.56 42.12
CA ALA A 418 -1.80 -24.28 42.23
C ALA A 418 -2.00 -23.42 41.00
N PHE A 419 -1.95 -22.11 41.21
CA PHE A 419 -1.93 -21.10 40.17
C PHE A 419 -0.65 -20.28 40.29
N VAL A 420 0.10 -20.16 39.20
CA VAL A 420 1.38 -19.46 39.14
C VAL A 420 1.19 -18.19 38.32
N LEU A 421 1.35 -17.04 38.97
CA LEU A 421 1.34 -15.72 38.36
C LEU A 421 2.75 -15.31 38.00
N VAL A 422 2.98 -14.90 36.75
CA VAL A 422 4.28 -14.46 36.26
C VAL A 422 4.24 -12.95 36.01
N PHE A 423 5.06 -12.19 36.72
CA PHE A 423 5.24 -10.75 36.54
C PHE A 423 6.63 -10.46 35.94
N SER A 424 6.68 -9.62 34.90
CA SER A 424 7.87 -9.26 34.11
C SER A 424 8.65 -8.05 34.62
#